data_AF-A0A7W6ADR0-F1
#
_entry.id   AF-A0A7W6ADR0-F1
#
_cell.length_a   1.000
_cell.length_b   1.000
_cell.length_c   1.000
_cell.angle_alpha   90.00
_cell.angle_beta   90.00
_cell.angle_gamma   90.00
#
_symmetry.space_group_name_H-M   'P 1'
#
loop_
_entity.id
_entity.type
_entity.pdbx_description
1 polymer ?
#
loop_
_entity_poly.entity_id
_entity_poly.type
_entity_poly.pdbx_seq_one_letter_code
_entity_poly.pdbx_strand_id
1 'polypeptide(L)' 'MALHFVGFRGDEYTPAVQVFGQPDFIHIGWDRWAKAEVFPGDVAIFATGTAEDEPSAYSYPDIREG' A
#
# COMPACT_ATOMS: atom_id res chain seq x y z
N MET A 1 -1.02 14.31 2.91
CA MET A 1 -2.00 13.58 2.10
C MET A 1 -1.27 12.97 0.94
N ALA A 2 -0.78 11.76 1.17
CA ALA A 2 -0.23 10.85 0.20
C ALA A 2 -1.21 9.68 -0.05
N LEU A 3 -1.15 9.10 -1.23
CA LEU A 3 -1.90 7.89 -1.61
C LEU A 3 -0.97 6.68 -1.59
N HIS A 4 -1.29 5.71 -0.73
CA HIS A 4 -0.54 4.46 -0.59
C HIS A 4 -1.36 3.30 -1.17
N PHE A 5 -0.74 2.48 -2.00
CA PHE A 5 -1.29 1.21 -2.45
C PHE A 5 -0.59 0.07 -1.72
N VAL A 6 -1.36 -0.79 -1.05
CA VAL A 6 -0.85 -1.88 -0.20
C VAL A 6 -1.28 -3.23 -0.77
N GLY A 7 -0.30 -4.10 -1.03
CA GLY A 7 -0.54 -5.50 -1.40
C GLY A 7 -0.92 -5.74 -2.86
N PHE A 8 -0.87 -4.71 -3.71
CA PHE A 8 -1.14 -4.81 -5.14
C PHE A 8 -0.04 -5.61 -5.86
N ARG A 9 -0.41 -6.66 -6.58
CA ARG A 9 0.54 -7.58 -7.26
C ARG A 9 0.10 -8.00 -8.66
N GLY A 10 -1.12 -7.69 -9.07
CA GLY A 10 -1.69 -8.15 -10.33
C GLY A 10 -2.60 -7.13 -11.01
N ASP A 11 -3.57 -7.66 -11.74
CA ASP A 11 -4.46 -6.89 -12.61
C ASP A 11 -5.31 -5.88 -11.84
N GLU A 12 -5.45 -6.02 -10.52
CA GLU A 12 -6.18 -5.10 -9.64
C GLU A 12 -5.52 -3.72 -9.52
N TYR A 13 -4.23 -3.57 -9.88
CA TYR A 13 -3.53 -2.29 -9.86
C TYR A 13 -4.13 -1.29 -10.85
N THR A 14 -4.32 -1.69 -12.11
CA THR A 14 -4.81 -0.81 -13.18
C THR A 14 -6.18 -0.18 -12.88
N PRO A 15 -7.22 -0.94 -12.49
CA PRO A 15 -8.51 -0.36 -12.13
C PRO A 15 -8.42 0.49 -10.85
N ALA A 16 -7.56 0.13 -9.88
CA ALA A 16 -7.37 0.96 -8.69
C ALA A 16 -6.77 2.34 -9.04
N VAL A 17 -5.80 2.41 -9.96
CA VAL A 17 -5.27 3.69 -10.46
C VAL A 17 -6.35 4.51 -11.16
N GLN A 18 -7.25 3.87 -11.91
CA GLN A 18 -8.36 4.58 -12.57
C GLN A 18 -9.37 5.18 -11.58
N VAL A 19 -9.57 4.55 -10.43
CA VAL A 19 -10.56 4.98 -9.42
C VAL A 19 -9.95 5.97 -8.43
N PHE A 20 -8.74 5.71 -7.94
CA PHE A 20 -8.12 6.45 -6.83
C PHE A 20 -7.00 7.39 -7.28
N GLY A 21 -6.48 7.23 -8.50
CA GLY A 21 -5.32 7.95 -9.01
C GLY A 21 -4.01 7.17 -8.86
N GLN A 22 -2.93 7.76 -9.37
CA GLN A 22 -1.58 7.21 -9.26
C GLN A 22 -1.13 7.25 -7.78
N PRO A 23 -0.66 6.13 -7.19
CA PRO A 23 -0.16 6.15 -5.83
C PRO A 23 1.18 6.88 -5.74
N ASP A 24 1.41 7.53 -4.61
CA ASP A 24 2.71 8.09 -4.22
C ASP A 24 3.63 6.97 -3.70
N PHE A 25 3.07 5.94 -3.07
CA PHE A 25 3.80 4.81 -2.49
C PHE A 25 3.12 3.48 -2.81
N ILE A 26 3.93 2.45 -3.08
CA ILE A 26 3.47 1.08 -3.29
C ILE A 26 4.16 0.16 -2.29
N HIS A 27 3.38 -0.36 -1.34
CA HIS A 27 3.80 -1.34 -0.34
C HIS A 27 3.48 -2.75 -0.83
N ILE A 28 4.48 -3.61 -0.93
CA ILE A 28 4.29 -5.00 -1.43
C ILE A 28 3.38 -5.81 -0.48
N GLY A 29 3.29 -5.43 0.79
CA GLY A 29 2.39 -6.00 1.77
C GLY A 29 2.19 -5.06 2.95
N TRP A 30 1.27 -5.42 3.86
CA TRP A 30 1.05 -4.68 5.09
C TRP A 30 2.01 -5.17 6.17
N ASP A 31 3.13 -4.47 6.35
CA ASP A 31 4.11 -4.75 7.40
C ASP A 31 4.32 -3.54 8.33
N ARG A 32 5.23 -3.68 9.29
CA ARG A 32 5.50 -2.63 10.29
C ARG A 32 5.99 -1.31 9.67
N TRP A 33 6.64 -1.35 8.50
CA TRP A 33 7.15 -0.17 7.82
C TRP A 33 6.03 0.52 7.05
N ALA A 34 5.28 -0.25 6.26
CA ALA A 34 4.08 0.25 5.58
C ALA A 34 3.13 0.94 6.57
N LYS A 35 2.93 0.36 7.76
CA LYS A 35 2.09 0.96 8.82
C LYS A 35 2.69 2.24 9.40
N ALA A 36 4.01 2.31 9.55
CA ALA A 36 4.68 3.49 10.09
C ALA A 36 4.72 4.68 9.11
N GLU A 37 4.56 4.42 7.81
CA GLU A 37 4.60 5.43 6.76
C GLU A 37 3.23 6.02 6.38
N VAL A 38 2.13 5.45 6.87
CA VAL A 38 0.79 6.02 6.68
C VAL A 38 0.49 6.97 7.83
N PHE A 39 0.43 8.28 7.56
CA PHE A 39 0.19 9.31 8.58
C PHE A 39 -1.27 9.78 8.59
N PRO A 40 -1.72 10.44 9.68
CA PRO A 40 -3.04 11.05 9.71
C PRO A 40 -3.24 12.01 8.53
N GLY A 41 -4.28 11.76 7.73
CA GLY A 41 -4.60 12.54 6.54
C GLY A 41 -4.06 11.94 5.23
N ASP A 42 -3.34 10.82 5.28
CA ASP A 42 -3.03 10.01 4.10
C ASP A 42 -4.15 9.00 3.82
N VAL A 43 -4.15 8.44 2.60
CA VAL A 43 -5.11 7.43 2.17
C VAL A 43 -4.36 6.16 1.82
N ALA A 44 -4.71 5.05 2.47
CA ALA A 44 -4.18 3.72 2.15
C ALA A 44 -5.28 2.86 1.51
N ILE A 45 -5.03 2.38 0.30
CA ILE A 45 -5.88 1.45 -0.42
C ILE A 45 -5.25 0.06 -0.32
N PHE A 46 -6.04 -0.92 0.07
CA PHE A 46 -5.59 -2.30 0.28
C PHE A 46 -6.14 -3.20 -0.83
N ALA A 47 -5.26 -3.93 -1.51
CA ALA A 47 -5.67 -4.97 -2.46
C ALA A 47 -6.35 -6.16 -1.74
N THR A 48 -5.92 -6.43 -0.51
CA THR A 48 -6.49 -7.42 0.39
C THR A 48 -6.35 -6.95 1.84
N GLY A 49 -7.26 -7.38 2.71
CA GLY A 49 -7.23 -7.01 4.14
C GLY A 49 -7.55 -5.53 4.38
N THR A 50 -7.18 -5.05 5.57
CA THR A 50 -7.45 -3.69 6.04
C THR A 50 -6.34 -3.17 6.95
N ALA A 51 -6.36 -1.86 7.26
CA ALA A 51 -5.43 -1.24 8.20
C ALA A 51 -5.52 -1.77 9.65
N GLU A 52 -6.64 -2.41 10.00
CA GLU A 52 -6.86 -3.01 11.32
C GLU A 52 -6.22 -4.39 11.47
N ASP A 53 -5.78 -5.01 10.36
CA ASP A 53 -5.10 -6.29 10.40
C ASP A 53 -3.72 -6.17 11.06
N GLU A 54 -3.30 -7.24 11.73
CA GLU A 54 -1.93 -7.33 12.27
C GLU A 54 -0.92 -7.26 11.11
N PRO A 55 0.06 -6.34 11.16
CA PRO A 55 1.09 -6.30 10.14
C PRO A 55 1.90 -7.59 10.09
N SER A 56 2.32 -7.98 8.89
CA SER A 56 3.23 -9.09 8.67
C SER A 56 4.48 -8.94 9.55
N ALA A 57 4.85 -10.03 10.23
CA ALA A 57 6.11 -10.11 10.98
C ALA A 57 7.35 -10.11 10.06
N TYR A 58 7.16 -10.45 8.78
CA TYR A 58 8.20 -10.39 7.76
C TYR A 58 8.14 -9.04 7.06
N SER A 59 9.29 -8.35 7.02
CA SER A 59 9.43 -7.15 6.18
C SER A 59 9.52 -7.55 4.72
N TYR A 60 8.74 -6.89 3.87
CA TYR A 60 8.90 -7.01 2.42
C TYR A 60 9.96 -5.98 1.97
N PRO A 61 10.84 -6.32 1.02
CA PRO A 61 11.77 -5.34 0.50
C PRO A 61 10.99 -4.29 -0.28
N ASP A 62 10.95 -3.07 0.23
CA ASP A 62 10.32 -1.95 -0.48
C ASP A 62 11.16 -1.57 -1.70
N ILE A 63 10.46 -1.53 -2.84
CA ILE A 63 10.77 -0.77 -4.06
C ILE A 63 11.81 -1.37 -5.04
N ARG A 64 11.34 -1.64 -6.27
CA ARG A 64 12.12 -1.41 -7.50
C ARG A 64 11.88 0.05 -7.89
N GLU A 65 12.91 0.88 -7.78
CA GLU A 65 12.90 2.23 -8.36
C GLU A 65 12.91 2.09 -9.88
N GLY A 66 12.01 2.80 -10.56
CA GLY A 66 11.90 2.88 -12.01
C GLY A 66 11.54 4.29 -12.44
#